data_AF-A0A5R8LDD6-F1
#
_entry.id   AF-A0A5R8LDD6-F1
#
_cell.length_a   1.000
_cell.length_b   1.000
_cell.length_c   1.000
_cell.angle_alpha   90.00
_cell.angle_beta   90.00
_cell.angle_gamma   90.00
#
_symmetry.space_group_name_H-M   'P 1'
#
loop_
_entity.id
_entity.type
_entity.pdbx_description
1 polymer ?
#
loop_
_entity_poly.entity_id
_entity_poly.type
_entity_poly.pdbx_seq_one_letter_code
_entity_poly.pdbx_strand_id
1 'polypeptide(L)'
;MAKFKNVGPLGALDIDVLGLRGIEVGEVFEVPDHLAAAFVGQVEIYEVVDVPQSVHDAYAASLAEEADIRGETVAPAGEGDASPGPARTRQRKADQESQEGEK
;
A
#
# COMPACT_ATOMS: atom_id res chain seq x y z
N MET A 1 17.59 4.12 0.02
CA MET A 1 18.19 2.81 0.33
C MET A 1 17.62 2.36 1.65
N ALA A 2 17.07 1.15 1.68
CA ALA A 2 16.52 0.53 2.87
C ALA A 2 17.56 -0.39 3.53
N LYS A 3 17.48 -0.55 4.85
CA LYS A 3 18.37 -1.37 5.67
C LYS A 3 17.58 -2.42 6.40
N PHE A 4 18.06 -3.66 6.28
CA PHE A 4 17.46 -4.82 6.91
C PHE A 4 18.54 -5.58 7.65
N LYS A 5 18.14 -6.30 8.68
CA LYS A 5 19.02 -7.16 9.45
C LYS A 5 18.55 -8.60 9.36
N ASN A 6 19.46 -9.52 9.06
CA ASN A 6 19.13 -10.93 9.05
C ASN A 6 18.86 -11.40 10.49
N VAL A 7 17.65 -11.87 10.77
CA VAL A 7 17.26 -12.49 12.04
C VAL A 7 16.73 -13.91 11.82
N GLY A 8 16.93 -14.44 10.61
CA GLY A 8 16.40 -15.72 10.19
C GLY A 8 16.98 -16.90 10.99
N PRO A 9 16.16 -17.92 11.29
CA PRO A 9 16.59 -19.07 12.09
C PRO A 9 17.53 -20.02 11.32
N LEU A 10 17.68 -19.82 10.01
CA LEU A 10 18.47 -20.69 9.12
C LEU A 10 19.97 -20.35 9.14
N GLY A 11 20.38 -19.27 9.81
CA GLY A 11 21.77 -18.85 9.83
C GLY A 11 22.09 -17.87 8.70
N ALA A 12 23.23 -18.11 8.05
CA ALA A 12 23.69 -17.27 6.95
C ALA A 12 22.77 -17.36 5.72
N LEU A 13 22.48 -16.21 5.10
CA LEU A 13 21.50 -16.10 4.02
C LEU A 13 22.13 -15.56 2.74
N ASP A 14 21.79 -16.18 1.62
CA ASP A 14 22.19 -15.76 0.28
C ASP A 14 21.02 -15.07 -0.43
N ILE A 15 21.23 -13.84 -0.90
CA ILE A 15 20.22 -13.03 -1.60
C ILE A 15 20.73 -12.75 -3.02
N ASP A 16 20.44 -13.68 -3.94
CA ASP A 16 20.91 -13.61 -5.33
C ASP A 16 20.45 -12.34 -6.07
N VAL A 17 19.23 -11.84 -5.79
CA VAL A 17 18.71 -10.61 -6.41
C VAL A 17 19.51 -9.36 -6.04
N LEU A 18 20.22 -9.39 -4.91
CA LEU A 18 21.13 -8.33 -4.48
C LEU A 18 22.59 -8.68 -4.78
N GLY A 19 22.87 -9.88 -5.28
CA GLY A 19 24.23 -10.41 -5.42
C GLY A 19 24.95 -10.58 -4.07
N LEU A 20 24.21 -10.62 -2.96
CA LEU A 20 24.76 -10.77 -1.62
C LEU A 20 24.79 -12.24 -1.23
N ARG A 21 25.88 -12.68 -0.61
CA ARG A 21 26.05 -14.06 -0.15
C ARG A 21 26.58 -14.09 1.26
N GLY A 22 26.12 -15.07 2.03
CA GLY A 22 26.59 -15.34 3.38
C GLY A 22 26.27 -14.25 4.41
N ILE A 23 25.13 -13.56 4.30
CA ILE A 23 24.72 -12.54 5.28
C ILE A 23 24.46 -13.23 6.62
N GLU A 24 25.30 -13.00 7.62
CA GLU A 24 25.18 -13.69 8.91
C GLU A 24 23.98 -13.22 9.74
N VAL A 25 23.56 -14.04 10.70
CA VAL A 25 22.49 -13.63 11.64
C VAL A 25 23.00 -12.48 12.50
N GLY A 26 22.23 -11.40 12.54
CA GLY A 26 22.58 -10.15 13.19
C GLY A 26 23.23 -9.14 12.25
N GLU A 27 23.61 -9.53 11.04
CA GLU A 27 24.24 -8.66 10.05
C GLU A 27 23.21 -7.74 9.38
N VAL A 28 23.60 -6.47 9.21
CA VAL A 28 22.79 -5.45 8.53
C VAL A 28 23.24 -5.32 7.09
N PHE A 29 22.30 -5.37 6.16
CA PHE A 29 22.53 -5.22 4.73
C PHE A 29 21.61 -4.18 4.12
N GLU A 30 22.03 -3.63 2.98
CA GLU A 30 21.30 -2.58 2.27
C GLU A 30 20.55 -3.14 1.07
N VAL A 31 19.34 -2.66 0.87
CA VAL A 31 18.43 -3.07 -0.20
C VAL A 31 17.97 -1.83 -0.96
N PRO A 32 18.00 -1.85 -2.30
CA PRO A 32 17.43 -0.79 -3.12
C PRO A 32 15.93 -0.60 -2.84
N ASP A 33 15.46 0.64 -2.83
CA ASP A 33 14.09 0.99 -2.41
C ASP A 33 13.02 0.29 -3.28
N HIS A 34 13.31 0.07 -4.57
CA HIS A 34 12.41 -0.63 -5.49
C HIS A 34 12.28 -2.14 -5.21
N LEU A 35 13.22 -2.75 -4.49
CA LEU A 35 13.16 -4.15 -4.05
C LEU A 35 12.75 -4.27 -2.59
N ALA A 36 12.99 -3.23 -1.78
CA ALA A 36 12.79 -3.24 -0.34
C ALA A 36 11.36 -3.59 0.09
N ALA A 37 10.35 -3.23 -0.71
CA ALA A 37 8.94 -3.55 -0.42
C ALA A 37 8.70 -5.08 -0.26
N ALA A 38 9.42 -5.91 -1.03
CA ALA A 38 9.30 -7.37 -0.95
C ALA A 38 9.89 -7.94 0.36
N PHE A 39 10.79 -7.20 1.02
CA PHE A 39 11.45 -7.64 2.25
C PHE A 39 10.67 -7.22 3.51
N VAL A 40 9.91 -6.11 3.44
CA VAL A 40 9.12 -5.58 4.58
C VAL A 40 8.12 -6.61 5.11
N GLY A 41 7.55 -7.45 4.24
CA GLY A 41 6.59 -8.49 4.66
C GLY A 41 7.21 -9.72 5.34
N GLN A 42 8.53 -9.87 5.32
CA GLN A 42 9.22 -11.09 5.76
C GLN A 42 9.84 -10.95 7.16
N VAL A 43 9.00 -10.55 8.13
CA VAL A 43 9.41 -10.22 9.51
C VAL A 43 10.02 -11.39 10.30
N GLU A 44 9.78 -12.63 9.88
CA GLU A 44 10.40 -13.83 10.49
C GLU A 44 11.84 -14.07 10.03
N ILE A 45 12.26 -13.42 8.94
CA ILE A 45 13.57 -13.59 8.31
C ILE A 45 14.39 -12.31 8.47
N TYR A 46 13.74 -11.15 8.37
CA TYR A 46 14.41 -9.84 8.41
C TYR A 46 13.79 -8.90 9.43
N GLU A 47 14.65 -8.20 10.15
CA GLU A 47 14.30 -7.07 11.01
C GLU A 47 14.51 -5.76 10.24
N VAL A 48 13.50 -4.89 10.23
CA VAL A 48 13.57 -3.57 9.60
C VAL A 48 14.43 -2.65 10.47
N VAL A 49 15.57 -2.20 9.95
CA VAL A 49 16.48 -1.28 10.66
C VAL A 49 16.19 0.17 10.28
N ASP A 50 16.08 0.44 8.97
CA ASP A 50 15.83 1.79 8.45
C ASP A 50 15.23 1.68 7.05
N VAL A 51 13.97 2.04 6.88
CA VAL A 51 13.24 1.90 5.60
C VAL A 51 12.51 3.23 5.31
N PRO A 52 12.62 3.77 4.08
CA PRO A 52 11.86 4.97 3.71
C PRO A 52 10.35 4.74 3.75
N GLN A 53 9.57 5.72 4.18
CA GLN A 53 8.10 5.63 4.21
C GLN A 53 7.49 5.25 2.86
N SER A 54 8.06 5.73 1.76
CA SER A 54 7.62 5.39 0.40
C SER A 54 7.66 3.88 0.10
N VAL A 55 8.56 3.14 0.75
CA VAL A 55 8.64 1.67 0.62
C VAL A 55 7.53 1.00 1.41
N HIS A 56 7.19 1.52 2.61
CA HIS A 56 6.04 1.05 3.38
C HIS A 56 4.73 1.29 2.63
N ASP A 57 4.58 2.46 2.02
CA ASP A 57 3.39 2.80 1.22
C ASP A 57 3.28 1.89 -0.01
N ALA A 58 4.40 1.59 -0.68
CA ALA A 58 4.43 0.66 -1.81
C ALA A 58 4.06 -0.78 -1.38
N TYR A 59 4.53 -1.24 -0.23
CA TYR A 59 4.14 -2.54 0.33
C TYR A 59 2.65 -2.58 0.68
N ALA A 60 2.11 -1.54 1.33
CA ALA A 60 0.69 -1.45 1.65
C ALA A 60 -0.19 -1.44 0.39
N ALA A 61 0.23 -0.74 -0.67
CA ALA A 61 -0.46 -0.76 -1.96
C ALA A 61 -0.45 -2.16 -2.59
N SER A 62 0.68 -2.88 -2.53
CA SER A 62 0.76 -4.25 -3.06
C SER A 62 -0.18 -5.23 -2.36
N LEU A 63 -0.35 -5.10 -1.03
CA LEU A 63 -1.32 -5.89 -0.27
C LEU A 63 -2.77 -5.57 -0.64
N ALA A 64 -3.06 -4.29 -0.91
CA ALA A 64 -4.40 -3.86 -1.31
C ALA A 64 -4.79 -4.38 -2.71
N GLU A 65 -3.85 -4.41 -3.66
CA GLU A 65 -4.07 -5.02 -4.98
C GLU A 65 -4.30 -6.54 -4.88
N GLU A 66 -3.54 -7.26 -4.04
CA GLU A 66 -3.78 -8.70 -3.84
C GLU A 66 -5.16 -9.00 -3.24
N ALA A 67 -5.68 -8.12 -2.38
CA ALA A 67 -7.00 -8.26 -1.79
C ALA A 67 -8.14 -8.05 -2.81
N ASP A 68 -7.97 -7.11 -3.73
CA ASP A 68 -8.94 -6.83 -4.80
C ASP A 68 -9.11 -8.04 -5.75
N ILE A 69 -8.01 -8.72 -6.09
CA ILE A 69 -8.03 -9.88 -6.99
C ILE A 69 -8.71 -11.11 -6.36
N ARG A 70 -8.63 -11.27 -5.02
CA ARG A 70 -9.34 -12.35 -4.29
C ARG A 70 -10.82 -12.08 -4.04
N GLY A 71 -11.33 -10.90 -4.41
CA GLY A 71 -12.72 -10.51 -4.13
C GLY A 71 -13.02 -10.35 -2.63
N GLU A 72 -11.98 -10.23 -1.79
CA GLU A 72 -12.12 -9.94 -0.37
C GLU A 72 -12.06 -8.42 -0.21
N THR A 73 -13.23 -7.79 -0.23
CA THR A 73 -13.38 -6.35 -0.04
C THR A 73 -12.98 -5.98 1.39
N VAL A 74 -11.69 -5.74 1.63
CA VAL A 74 -11.24 -5.03 2.84
C VAL A 74 -11.65 -3.57 2.70
N ALA A 75 -12.83 -3.25 3.26
CA ALA A 75 -13.27 -1.89 3.45
C ALA A 75 -12.17 -1.10 4.17
N PRO A 76 -11.82 0.12 3.71
CA PRO A 76 -10.89 0.97 4.46
C PRO A 76 -11.51 1.24 5.83
N ALA A 77 -10.86 0.74 6.89
CA ALA A 77 -11.24 1.03 8.26
C ALA A 77 -10.90 2.49 8.56
N GLY A 78 -11.87 3.39 8.35
CA GLY A 78 -11.79 4.76 8.85
C GLY A 78 -12.50 5.80 8.00
N GLU A 79 -13.83 5.82 8.00
CA GLU A 79 -14.56 7.04 8.35
C GLU A 79 -15.97 6.66 8.83
N GLY A 80 -16.34 7.22 9.97
CA GLY A 80 -17.34 6.68 10.88
C GLY A 80 -18.77 6.68 10.34
N ASP A 81 -19.47 5.65 10.82
CA ASP A 81 -20.92 5.54 10.92
C ASP A 81 -21.56 6.82 11.51
N ALA A 82 -22.47 7.42 10.75
CA ALA A 82 -23.64 8.12 11.29
C ALA A 82 -24.79 8.05 10.27
N SER A 83 -25.72 7.11 10.50
CA SER A 83 -27.06 7.05 9.88
C SER A 83 -27.93 8.30 10.24
N PRO A 84 -29.23 8.37 9.89
CA PRO A 84 -29.83 8.77 8.60
C PRO A 84 -30.75 10.04 8.69
N GLY A 85 -30.74 10.92 7.67
CA GLY A 85 -31.76 11.98 7.39
C GLY A 85 -31.92 13.14 8.41
N PRO A 86 -32.72 14.23 8.16
CA PRO A 86 -33.61 14.52 7.01
C PRO A 86 -33.44 15.93 6.34
N ALA A 87 -34.00 16.03 5.13
CA ALA A 87 -34.57 17.20 4.43
C ALA A 87 -34.03 18.64 4.65
N ARG A 88 -33.62 19.30 3.56
CA ARG A 88 -34.03 20.69 3.24
C ARG A 88 -33.83 21.06 1.76
N THR A 89 -34.97 21.31 1.12
CA THR A 89 -35.25 21.86 -0.21
C THR A 89 -34.54 23.20 -0.49
N ARG A 90 -33.99 23.41 -1.71
CA ARG A 90 -34.05 24.68 -2.46
C ARG A 90 -33.56 24.57 -3.92
N GLN A 91 -34.52 24.19 -4.77
CA GLN A 91 -34.92 24.77 -6.05
C GLN A 91 -34.03 25.82 -6.77
N ARG A 92 -33.98 25.63 -8.11
CA ARG A 92 -33.79 26.56 -9.24
C ARG A 92 -32.38 26.69 -9.85
N LYS A 93 -32.21 26.10 -11.02
CA LYS A 93 -32.33 26.83 -12.30
C LYS A 93 -32.64 25.84 -13.42
N ALA A 94 -33.86 25.97 -13.95
CA ALA A 94 -34.29 25.28 -15.15
C ALA A 94 -33.64 25.99 -16.35
N ASP A 95 -33.13 25.15 -17.23
CA ASP A 95 -32.50 25.43 -18.50
C ASP A 95 -33.43 26.23 -19.42
N GLN A 96 -32.85 27.25 -20.05
CA GLN A 96 -33.49 28.17 -20.96
C GLN A 96 -33.13 27.73 -22.38
N GLU A 97 -33.95 26.89 -23.02
CA GLU A 97 -33.93 26.79 -24.48
C GLU A 97 -35.29 26.28 -25.01
N SER A 98 -36.13 27.22 -25.43
CA SER A 98 -37.14 26.94 -26.45
C SER A 98 -36.98 28.01 -27.51
N GLN A 99 -36.25 27.63 -28.55
CA GLN A 99 -36.10 28.38 -29.77
C GLN A 99 -37.47 28.53 -30.46
N GLU A 100 -37.72 29.74 -30.91
CA GLU A 100 -38.76 30.16 -31.84
C GLU A 100 -38.60 29.47 -33.21
N GLY A 101 -39.71 29.36 -33.95
CA GLY A 101 -39.74 28.95 -35.37
C GLY A 101 -41.03 28.19 -35.68
N GLU A 102 -42.17 28.86 -35.92
CA GLU A 102 -42.58 29.45 -37.20
C GLU A 102 -42.69 28.40 -38.33
N LYS A 103 -43.91 27.90 -38.57
CA LYS A 103 -44.69 28.05 -39.83
C LYS A 103 -46.01 27.29 -39.77
#